data_AF-A0A5C7NE27-F1
#
_entry.id   AF-A0A5C7NE27-F1
#
_cell.length_a   1.000
_cell.length_b   1.000
_cell.length_c   1.000
_cell.angle_alpha   90.00
_cell.angle_beta   90.00
_cell.angle_gamma   90.00
#
_symmetry.space_group_name_H-M   'P 1'
#
loop_
_entity.id
_entity.type
_entity.pdbx_description
1 polymer ?
#
loop_
_entity_poly.entity_id
_entity_poly.type
_entity_poly.pdbx_seq_one_letter_code
_entity_poly.pdbx_strand_id
1 'polypeptide(L)'
;MKWGPCVGAASLAMAGGMLAVAPATAVPVGHAAIGAGTSSRNQDVVVTKVRVAKDRRSVTGKVIWHAKKLTKGENHFTVWAGISDGSGKAVTLGRIHRREKALGDKATMDFRVSWGRAKAAKVAKVERIRVSATQRFNKAGTGKVMESAHFDTVDVATNGTPGRLVPTGGTTCGDHPLTRGANLRRCIFDGLDLYFVNLTDSYLELAKFINCNLGRAKFNGARGSNATFSGDDLSAAEFMGVKFPDSTFGPNNTYNQNTWFFGADLSSVNFYPATRNSVMPSSDSDTKCPGGGKPGPCMFPVR
;
A
#
# COMPACT_ATOMS: atom_id res chain seq x y z
N MET A 1 5.07 -20.53 53.62
CA MET A 1 4.45 -21.75 54.21
C MET A 1 2.93 -21.58 54.16
N LYS A 2 2.23 -22.63 53.67
CA LYS A 2 0.82 -23.06 53.93
C LYS A 2 -0.32 -22.06 53.63
N TRP A 3 -1.16 -22.25 52.60
CA TRP A 3 -2.18 -23.29 52.33
C TRP A 3 -3.47 -23.19 53.16
N GLY A 4 -4.61 -23.01 52.45
CA GLY A 4 -5.93 -23.61 52.73
C GLY A 4 -6.80 -23.01 53.83
N PRO A 5 -8.14 -23.27 53.83
CA PRO A 5 -8.73 -24.53 53.36
C PRO A 5 -9.90 -24.43 52.34
N CYS A 6 -10.08 -25.55 51.61
CA CYS A 6 -11.29 -25.99 50.93
C CYS A 6 -12.04 -26.99 51.83
N VAL A 7 -13.38 -26.97 51.84
CA VAL A 7 -14.32 -28.09 52.09
C VAL A 7 -15.68 -27.65 51.50
N GLY A 8 -16.50 -28.39 50.75
CA GLY A 8 -16.47 -29.76 50.22
C GLY A 8 -17.90 -30.20 49.85
N ALA A 9 -18.03 -31.02 48.80
CA ALA A 9 -19.10 -32.01 48.50
C ALA A 9 -20.57 -31.51 48.34
N ALA A 10 -21.46 -32.09 47.53
CA ALA A 10 -21.48 -33.18 46.55
C ALA A 10 -22.86 -33.15 45.85
N SER A 11 -22.96 -33.63 44.60
CA SER A 11 -23.89 -34.72 44.23
C SER A 11 -23.89 -34.92 42.71
N LEU A 12 -23.40 -36.08 42.30
CA LEU A 12 -23.69 -36.71 41.01
C LEU A 12 -25.14 -37.22 41.04
N ALA A 13 -25.90 -36.92 40.00
CA ALA A 13 -27.01 -37.76 39.57
C ALA A 13 -26.81 -38.07 38.09
N MET A 14 -26.51 -39.33 37.80
CA MET A 14 -26.56 -39.91 36.46
C MET A 14 -28.00 -40.35 36.18
N ALA A 15 -28.58 -39.85 35.09
CA ALA A 15 -29.72 -40.48 34.42
C ALA A 15 -29.55 -40.28 32.91
N GLY A 16 -29.64 -41.39 32.18
CA GLY A 16 -29.15 -41.51 30.81
C GLY A 16 -29.99 -40.83 29.74
N GLY A 17 -29.33 -40.60 28.60
CA GLY A 17 -29.97 -40.09 27.39
C GLY A 17 -28.97 -39.99 26.25
N MET A 18 -28.98 -41.02 25.40
CA MET A 18 -28.59 -41.04 23.98
C MET A 18 -27.28 -40.37 23.55
N LEU A 19 -26.36 -41.20 23.05
CA LEU A 19 -25.27 -40.82 22.16
C LEU A 19 -25.83 -40.05 20.95
N ALA A 20 -25.64 -38.73 20.93
CA ALA A 20 -25.65 -37.94 19.70
C ALA A 20 -24.21 -37.46 19.47
N VAL A 21 -23.56 -38.02 18.46
CA VAL A 21 -22.28 -37.52 17.94
C VAL A 21 -22.56 -36.16 17.32
N ALA A 22 -22.31 -35.09 18.07
CA ALA A 22 -22.28 -33.74 17.54
C ALA A 22 -20.98 -33.55 16.73
N PRO A 23 -21.04 -33.04 15.48
CA PRO A 23 -19.83 -32.70 14.75
C PRO A 23 -19.11 -31.61 15.53
N ALA A 24 -17.78 -31.72 15.64
CA ALA A 24 -16.92 -30.71 16.24
C ALA A 24 -17.23 -29.35 15.61
N THR A 25 -18.02 -28.54 16.32
CA THR A 25 -18.24 -27.15 15.97
C THR A 25 -16.89 -26.48 16.06
N ALA A 26 -16.35 -26.12 14.89
CA ALA A 26 -15.20 -25.26 14.79
C ALA A 26 -15.40 -24.09 15.75
N VAL A 27 -14.55 -24.01 16.76
CA VAL A 27 -14.44 -22.82 17.60
C VAL A 27 -14.22 -21.67 16.60
N PRO A 28 -15.14 -20.70 16.48
CA PRO A 28 -14.88 -19.56 15.63
C PRO A 28 -13.71 -18.87 16.30
N VAL A 29 -12.54 -18.93 15.66
CA VAL A 29 -11.45 -18.01 15.96
C VAL A 29 -12.07 -16.65 15.71
N GLY A 30 -12.43 -15.99 16.82
CA GLY A 30 -13.03 -14.68 16.83
C GLY A 30 -12.07 -13.73 16.13
N HIS A 31 -12.28 -13.57 14.83
CA HIS A 31 -11.85 -12.39 14.13
C HIS A 31 -12.70 -11.30 14.75
N ALA A 32 -12.16 -10.68 15.80
CA ALA A 32 -12.58 -9.34 16.16
C ALA A 32 -12.51 -8.56 14.85
N ALA A 33 -13.68 -8.28 14.28
CA ALA A 33 -13.84 -7.23 13.31
C ALA A 33 -13.22 -6.01 13.99
N ILE A 34 -12.01 -5.65 13.59
CA ILE A 34 -11.39 -4.40 14.01
C ILE A 34 -12.38 -3.35 13.51
N GLY A 35 -13.08 -2.78 14.47
CA GLY A 35 -14.31 -2.06 14.23
C GLY A 35 -14.12 -0.99 13.16
N ALA A 36 -15.13 -0.86 12.31
CA ALA A 36 -15.54 0.44 11.86
C ALA A 36 -15.80 1.29 13.13
N GLY A 37 -14.79 2.05 13.53
CA GLY A 37 -14.73 2.60 14.88
C GLY A 37 -13.75 3.75 14.98
N THR A 38 -14.33 4.95 14.85
CA THR A 38 -13.82 6.26 15.26
C THR A 38 -12.84 6.96 14.31
N SER A 39 -13.34 8.07 13.75
CA SER A 39 -12.60 9.10 13.03
C SER A 39 -11.25 9.40 13.69
N SER A 40 -10.13 9.14 13.00
CA SER A 40 -8.91 9.80 13.43
C SER A 40 -8.99 11.27 13.02
N ARG A 41 -8.87 12.14 14.02
CA ARG A 41 -8.82 13.60 13.89
C ARG A 41 -7.53 14.10 13.21
N ASN A 42 -6.87 13.26 12.40
CA ASN A 42 -5.56 13.51 11.75
C ASN A 42 -5.55 13.27 10.24
N GLN A 43 -6.70 13.01 9.60
CA GLN A 43 -6.78 12.79 8.15
C GLN A 43 -6.74 14.13 7.40
N ASP A 44 -5.59 14.48 6.81
CA ASP A 44 -5.40 15.77 6.13
C ASP A 44 -5.61 15.74 4.60
N VAL A 45 -6.09 14.66 3.97
CA VAL A 45 -6.34 14.59 2.51
C VAL A 45 -7.61 13.82 2.20
N VAL A 46 -8.55 14.42 1.45
CA VAL A 46 -9.79 13.74 1.03
C VAL A 46 -10.13 14.10 -0.41
N VAL A 47 -10.33 13.09 -1.26
CA VAL A 47 -10.76 13.24 -2.64
C VAL A 47 -12.28 13.23 -2.71
N THR A 48 -12.85 14.30 -3.24
CA THR A 48 -14.30 14.51 -3.32
C THR A 48 -14.73 14.98 -4.71
N LYS A 49 -16.03 14.85 -5.01
CA LYS A 49 -16.65 15.38 -6.24
C LYS A 49 -16.01 14.86 -7.55
N VAL A 50 -15.50 13.63 -7.53
CA VAL A 50 -14.78 13.03 -8.67
C VAL A 50 -15.73 12.65 -9.79
N ARG A 51 -15.39 13.01 -11.03
CA ARG A 51 -16.15 12.67 -12.24
C ARG A 51 -15.22 12.37 -13.41
N VAL A 52 -15.52 11.29 -14.12
CA VAL A 52 -14.87 10.97 -15.41
C VAL A 52 -15.61 11.71 -16.52
N ALA A 53 -14.88 12.37 -17.42
CA ALA A 53 -15.45 13.05 -18.56
C ALA A 53 -16.14 12.07 -19.52
N LYS A 54 -17.19 12.52 -20.22
CA LYS A 54 -17.96 11.69 -21.16
C LYS A 54 -17.10 11.07 -22.27
N ASP A 55 -16.08 11.79 -22.71
CA ASP A 55 -15.11 11.31 -23.70
C ASP A 55 -14.07 10.32 -23.13
N ARG A 56 -14.12 10.06 -21.82
CA ARG A 56 -13.21 9.19 -21.06
C ARG A 56 -11.75 9.58 -21.21
N ARG A 57 -11.45 10.87 -21.45
CA ARG A 57 -10.08 11.40 -21.59
C ARG A 57 -9.62 12.25 -20.42
N SER A 58 -10.48 12.47 -19.44
CA SER A 58 -10.07 13.12 -18.20
C SER A 58 -10.92 12.70 -17.01
N VAL A 59 -10.35 12.87 -15.83
CA VAL A 59 -11.06 12.86 -14.56
C VAL A 59 -10.86 14.20 -13.87
N THR A 60 -11.94 14.75 -13.33
CA THR A 60 -11.92 15.97 -12.54
C THR A 60 -12.44 15.68 -11.14
N GLY A 61 -12.06 16.52 -10.19
CA GLY A 61 -12.53 16.42 -8.82
C GLY A 61 -11.96 17.51 -7.95
N LYS A 62 -12.19 17.39 -6.65
CA LYS A 62 -11.68 18.31 -5.64
C LYS A 62 -10.97 17.53 -4.55
N VAL A 63 -9.75 17.93 -4.21
CA VAL A 63 -9.09 17.44 -3.00
C VAL A 63 -9.26 18.48 -1.89
N ILE A 64 -9.56 18.02 -0.69
CA ILE A 64 -9.67 18.82 0.52
C ILE A 64 -8.53 18.42 1.44
N TRP A 65 -7.89 19.40 2.06
CA TRP A 65 -6.80 19.18 3.00
C TRP A 65 -7.08 19.86 4.35
N HIS A 66 -6.64 19.27 5.47
CA HIS A 66 -6.83 19.89 6.79
C HIS A 66 -5.64 20.79 7.15
N ALA A 67 -5.93 22.03 7.56
CA ALA A 67 -4.95 23.12 7.66
C ALA A 67 -4.23 23.23 9.03
N LYS A 68 -4.65 22.49 10.06
CA LYS A 68 -4.34 22.84 11.46
C LYS A 68 -2.88 22.66 11.90
N LYS A 69 -2.01 21.99 11.13
CA LYS A 69 -0.61 21.73 11.53
C LYS A 69 0.46 21.91 10.43
N LEU A 70 0.19 22.64 9.36
CA LEU A 70 1.08 22.69 8.18
C LEU A 70 1.55 24.09 7.78
N THR A 71 1.62 25.02 8.73
CA THR A 71 1.88 26.45 8.48
C THR A 71 3.33 26.79 8.16
N LYS A 72 4.29 25.85 8.28
CA LYS A 72 5.71 26.10 7.98
C LYS A 72 6.35 24.88 7.29
N GLY A 73 6.35 24.87 5.96
CA GLY A 73 6.96 23.82 5.15
C GLY A 73 6.61 23.88 3.66
N GLU A 74 7.24 23.03 2.85
CA GLU A 74 6.87 22.85 1.44
C GLU A 74 5.88 21.69 1.32
N ASN A 75 4.65 22.00 0.87
CA ASN A 75 3.62 20.99 0.64
C ASN A 75 3.61 20.59 -0.83
N HIS A 76 3.62 19.29 -1.08
CA HIS A 76 3.58 18.69 -2.41
C HIS A 76 2.35 17.81 -2.53
N PHE A 77 1.46 18.20 -3.43
CA PHE A 77 0.20 17.55 -3.68
C PHE A 77 0.25 16.81 -5.00
N THR A 78 -0.04 15.52 -4.98
CA THR A 78 -0.10 14.72 -6.20
C THR A 78 -1.47 14.08 -6.29
N VAL A 79 -2.15 14.28 -7.42
CA VAL A 79 -3.36 13.51 -7.75
C VAL A 79 -3.05 12.63 -8.93
N TRP A 80 -3.27 11.34 -8.74
CA TRP A 80 -3.02 10.30 -9.72
C TRP A 80 -4.33 9.64 -10.11
N ALA A 81 -4.44 9.27 -11.37
CA ALA A 81 -5.54 8.47 -11.88
C ALA A 81 -5.00 7.26 -12.62
N GLY A 82 -5.55 6.09 -12.33
CA GLY A 82 -5.19 4.87 -13.01
C GLY A 82 -6.28 3.82 -12.96
N ILE A 83 -6.04 2.72 -13.67
CA ILE A 83 -6.97 1.61 -13.80
C ILE A 83 -6.22 0.30 -13.55
N SER A 84 -6.93 -0.70 -13.05
CA SER A 84 -6.55 -2.09 -13.19
C SER A 84 -7.41 -2.67 -14.31
N ASP A 85 -6.81 -2.98 -15.45
CA ASP A 85 -7.50 -3.51 -16.64
C ASP A 85 -7.55 -5.05 -16.63
N GLY A 86 -7.38 -5.67 -15.47
CA GLY A 86 -7.30 -7.13 -15.32
C GLY A 86 -5.97 -7.74 -15.74
N SER A 87 -5.02 -6.94 -16.26
CA SER A 87 -3.68 -7.43 -16.65
C SER A 87 -2.75 -7.74 -15.47
N GLY A 88 -3.20 -7.51 -14.24
CA GLY A 88 -2.35 -7.59 -13.05
C GLY A 88 -1.25 -6.52 -13.02
N LYS A 89 -1.44 -5.42 -13.77
CA LYS A 89 -0.60 -4.22 -13.74
C LYS A 89 -1.46 -2.98 -13.52
N ALA A 90 -1.00 -2.09 -12.65
CA ALA A 90 -1.56 -0.76 -12.54
C ALA A 90 -1.23 0.07 -13.80
N VAL A 91 -2.25 0.53 -14.53
CA VAL A 91 -2.05 1.43 -15.67
C VAL A 91 -2.24 2.86 -15.22
N THR A 92 -1.15 3.63 -15.20
CA THR A 92 -1.20 5.08 -14.95
C THR A 92 -1.87 5.79 -16.13
N LEU A 93 -3.02 6.42 -15.90
CA LEU A 93 -3.68 7.26 -16.89
C LEU A 93 -2.99 8.62 -16.98
N GLY A 94 -2.77 9.25 -15.82
CA GLY A 94 -2.07 10.52 -15.71
C GLY A 94 -1.87 10.94 -14.26
N ARG A 95 -1.12 12.02 -14.07
CA ARG A 95 -0.86 12.63 -12.78
C ARG A 95 -0.83 14.15 -12.89
N ILE A 96 -1.19 14.82 -11.80
CA ILE A 96 -0.88 16.23 -11.59
C ILE A 96 -0.05 16.38 -10.32
N HIS A 97 0.86 17.35 -10.32
CA HIS A 97 1.66 17.71 -9.16
C HIS A 97 1.54 19.21 -8.92
N ARG A 98 1.29 19.59 -7.67
CA ARG A 98 1.17 20.99 -7.25
C ARG A 98 1.99 21.21 -5.99
N ARG A 99 2.75 22.30 -5.96
CA ARG A 99 3.52 22.72 -4.79
C ARG A 99 2.84 23.93 -4.17
N GLU A 100 2.63 23.89 -2.86
CA GLU A 100 2.01 24.99 -2.12
C GLU A 100 2.85 25.36 -0.90
N LYS A 101 3.15 26.66 -0.78
CA LYS A 101 3.94 27.21 0.34
C LYS A 101 3.08 27.62 1.53
N ALA A 102 1.79 27.90 1.30
CA ALA A 102 0.84 28.26 2.34
C ALA A 102 -0.53 27.62 2.04
N LEU A 103 -1.10 26.93 3.02
CA LEU A 103 -2.44 26.38 2.93
C LEU A 103 -3.41 27.41 3.51
N GLY A 104 -4.20 28.07 2.66
CA GLY A 104 -5.24 29.00 3.11
C GLY A 104 -6.33 28.32 3.94
N ASP A 105 -7.21 29.11 4.57
CA ASP A 105 -8.21 28.67 5.56
C ASP A 105 -9.16 27.55 5.09
N LYS A 106 -9.32 27.41 3.77
CA LYS A 106 -10.00 26.28 3.12
C LYS A 106 -9.05 25.67 2.10
N ALA A 107 -8.08 24.88 2.57
CA ALA A 107 -7.14 24.18 1.72
C ALA A 107 -7.91 23.19 0.83
N THR A 108 -8.33 23.64 -0.36
CA THR A 108 -8.97 22.81 -1.37
C THR A 108 -8.30 23.03 -2.71
N MET A 109 -8.23 21.98 -3.52
CA MET A 109 -7.66 22.03 -4.85
C MET A 109 -8.58 21.32 -5.82
N ASP A 110 -9.08 22.04 -6.82
CA ASP A 110 -9.67 21.40 -7.99
C ASP A 110 -8.57 20.81 -8.87
N PHE A 111 -8.84 19.62 -9.40
CA PHE A 111 -7.92 18.95 -10.31
C PHE A 111 -8.61 18.52 -11.60
N ARG A 112 -7.80 18.43 -12.65
CA ARG A 112 -8.11 17.73 -13.89
C ARG A 112 -6.89 16.92 -14.29
N VAL A 113 -7.02 15.60 -14.29
CA VAL A 113 -6.03 14.69 -14.87
C VAL A 113 -6.55 14.31 -16.25
N SER A 114 -5.74 14.50 -17.30
CA SER A 114 -6.12 14.19 -18.69
C SER A 114 -5.15 13.21 -19.34
N TRP A 115 -5.64 12.50 -20.36
CA TRP A 115 -4.86 11.50 -21.09
C TRP A 115 -5.27 11.38 -22.56
N GLY A 116 -4.40 10.74 -23.34
CA GLY A 116 -4.56 10.54 -24.79
C GLY A 116 -5.57 9.44 -25.16
N ARG A 117 -5.89 9.35 -26.46
CA ARG A 117 -6.89 8.42 -27.02
C ARG A 117 -6.60 6.95 -26.70
N ALA A 118 -5.34 6.52 -26.75
CA ALA A 118 -4.96 5.14 -26.45
C ALA A 118 -5.32 4.71 -25.02
N LYS A 119 -5.12 5.60 -24.05
CA LYS A 119 -5.50 5.35 -22.64
C LYS A 119 -7.01 5.39 -22.45
N ALA A 120 -7.72 6.28 -23.16
CA ALA A 120 -9.19 6.33 -23.15
C ALA A 120 -9.82 5.01 -23.66
N ALA A 121 -9.21 4.36 -24.65
CA ALA A 121 -9.63 3.04 -25.12
C ALA A 121 -9.49 1.95 -24.05
N LYS A 122 -8.51 2.05 -23.13
CA LYS A 122 -8.39 1.15 -21.97
C LYS A 122 -9.44 1.47 -20.89
N VAL A 123 -9.66 2.76 -20.62
CA VAL A 123 -10.72 3.22 -19.70
C VAL A 123 -12.09 2.70 -20.14
N ALA A 124 -12.33 2.57 -21.45
CA ALA A 124 -13.57 2.03 -21.98
C ALA A 124 -13.84 0.56 -21.64
N LYS A 125 -12.81 -0.20 -21.23
CA LYS A 125 -12.89 -1.63 -20.93
C LYS A 125 -13.03 -1.93 -19.43
N VAL A 126 -12.97 -0.90 -18.58
CA VAL A 126 -13.05 -1.05 -17.13
C VAL A 126 -14.26 -0.32 -16.59
N GLU A 127 -14.83 -0.84 -15.51
CA GLU A 127 -15.99 -0.23 -14.87
C GLU A 127 -15.62 0.98 -14.01
N ARG A 128 -14.38 1.01 -13.49
CA ARG A 128 -13.92 2.03 -12.54
C ARG A 128 -12.52 2.52 -12.85
N ILE A 129 -12.29 3.79 -12.52
CA ILE A 129 -10.97 4.41 -12.42
C ILE A 129 -10.67 4.65 -10.95
N ARG A 130 -9.47 4.30 -10.51
CA ARG A 130 -8.97 4.67 -9.20
C ARG A 130 -8.34 6.05 -9.27
N VAL A 131 -8.75 6.92 -8.36
CA VAL A 131 -8.12 8.22 -8.13
C VAL A 131 -7.50 8.21 -6.75
N SER A 132 -6.19 8.44 -6.67
CA SER A 132 -5.48 8.61 -5.41
C SER A 132 -4.98 10.04 -5.30
N ALA A 133 -5.17 10.66 -4.13
CA ALA A 133 -4.47 11.89 -3.79
C ALA A 133 -3.44 11.60 -2.71
N THR A 134 -2.26 12.21 -2.84
CA THR A 134 -1.24 12.21 -1.79
C THR A 134 -0.84 13.63 -1.44
N GLN A 135 -0.74 13.91 -0.15
CA GLN A 135 -0.09 15.10 0.38
C GLN A 135 1.24 14.69 1.00
N ARG A 136 2.30 15.36 0.59
CA ARG A 136 3.63 15.23 1.17
C ARG A 136 4.03 16.57 1.76
N PHE A 137 4.68 16.55 2.91
CA PHE A 137 5.22 17.77 3.51
C PHE A 137 6.66 17.56 3.98
N ASN A 138 7.44 18.63 3.87
CA ASN A 138 8.76 18.74 4.50
C ASN A 138 8.66 19.80 5.61
N LYS A 139 9.11 19.48 6.83
CA LYS A 139 9.16 20.46 7.93
C LYS A 139 10.17 21.55 7.62
N ALA A 140 9.82 22.80 7.98
CA ALA A 140 10.74 23.91 7.81
C ALA A 140 12.07 23.66 8.54
N GLY A 141 13.19 23.81 7.83
CA GLY A 141 14.54 23.70 8.39
C GLY A 141 15.18 22.31 8.37
N THR A 142 14.48 21.23 7.96
CA THR A 142 15.03 19.86 7.92
C THR A 142 15.54 19.43 6.54
N GLY A 143 15.43 20.28 5.52
CA GLY A 143 15.84 19.99 4.14
C GLY A 143 14.78 19.21 3.34
N LYS A 144 15.13 18.76 2.13
CA LYS A 144 14.24 18.05 1.17
C LYS A 144 13.96 16.57 1.54
N VAL A 145 13.96 16.24 2.83
CA VAL A 145 13.70 14.87 3.28
C VAL A 145 12.21 14.73 3.55
N MET A 146 11.55 13.86 2.80
CA MET A 146 10.12 13.63 2.94
C MET A 146 9.82 13.01 4.32
N GLU A 147 9.04 13.72 5.14
CA GLU A 147 8.77 13.32 6.53
C GLU A 147 7.50 12.49 6.68
N SER A 148 6.45 12.78 5.90
CA SER A 148 5.21 12.01 5.89
C SER A 148 4.44 12.18 4.58
N ALA A 149 3.70 11.14 4.20
CA ALA A 149 2.67 11.22 3.19
C ALA A 149 1.32 10.75 3.74
N HIS A 150 0.30 11.58 3.53
CA HIS A 150 -1.10 11.23 3.73
C HIS A 150 -1.72 10.92 2.37
N PHE A 151 -2.64 9.97 2.33
CA PHE A 151 -3.25 9.55 1.07
C PHE A 151 -4.74 9.26 1.24
N ASP A 152 -5.47 9.44 0.15
CA ASP A 152 -6.85 8.99 0.04
C ASP A 152 -7.07 8.36 -1.34
N THR A 153 -7.97 7.39 -1.41
CA THR A 153 -8.34 6.73 -2.65
C THR A 153 -9.83 6.59 -2.80
N VAL A 154 -10.27 6.88 -4.02
CA VAL A 154 -11.67 6.77 -4.40
C VAL A 154 -11.76 6.11 -5.77
N ASP A 155 -12.63 5.12 -5.88
CA ASP A 155 -12.97 4.51 -7.16
C ASP A 155 -14.18 5.24 -7.76
N VAL A 156 -14.07 5.66 -9.02
CA VAL A 156 -15.10 6.40 -9.76
C VAL A 156 -15.53 5.61 -11.00
N ALA A 157 -16.84 5.53 -11.25
CA ALA A 157 -17.39 4.83 -12.41
C ALA A 157 -17.01 5.51 -13.74
N THR A 158 -16.70 4.71 -14.76
CA THR A 158 -16.30 5.18 -16.11
C THR A 158 -17.47 5.61 -17.00
N ASN A 159 -18.71 5.32 -16.59
CA ASN A 159 -19.93 5.62 -17.34
C ASN A 159 -20.45 7.06 -17.15
N GLY A 160 -19.74 7.91 -16.40
CA GLY A 160 -20.07 9.32 -16.23
C GLY A 160 -21.12 9.62 -15.16
N THR A 161 -21.66 8.60 -14.47
CA THR A 161 -22.44 8.83 -13.25
C THR A 161 -21.50 9.38 -12.17
N PRO A 162 -21.84 10.49 -11.48
CA PRO A 162 -21.02 11.00 -10.38
C PRO A 162 -20.72 9.86 -9.41
N GLY A 163 -19.44 9.53 -9.24
CA GLY A 163 -19.04 8.35 -8.48
C GLY A 163 -19.53 8.46 -7.05
N ARG A 164 -20.35 7.49 -6.62
CA ARG A 164 -20.42 7.10 -5.22
C ARG A 164 -18.98 6.89 -4.79
N LEU A 165 -18.45 7.74 -3.93
CA LEU A 165 -17.14 7.53 -3.32
C LEU A 165 -17.25 6.19 -2.58
N VAL A 166 -16.72 5.13 -3.18
CA VAL A 166 -16.60 3.85 -2.49
C VAL A 166 -15.23 3.93 -1.81
N PRO A 167 -15.16 4.04 -0.48
CA PRO A 167 -13.90 3.85 0.22
C PRO A 167 -13.33 2.53 -0.27
N THR A 168 -12.09 2.52 -0.74
CA THR A 168 -11.50 1.30 -1.27
C THR A 168 -11.55 0.23 -0.18
N GLY A 169 -12.40 -0.79 -0.35
CA GLY A 169 -12.48 -1.93 0.57
C GLY A 169 -11.19 -2.76 0.61
N GLY A 170 -10.18 -2.37 -0.16
CA GLY A 170 -8.86 -2.99 -0.23
C GLY A 170 -7.78 -2.31 0.60
N THR A 171 -7.91 -1.03 0.99
CA THR A 171 -6.83 -0.35 1.73
C THR A 171 -7.12 -0.34 3.23
N THR A 172 -6.51 -1.24 4.00
CA THR A 172 -6.76 -1.39 5.45
C THR A 172 -5.92 -0.45 6.32
N CYS A 173 -5.04 0.32 5.69
CA CYS A 173 -4.07 1.20 6.33
C CYS A 173 -4.61 2.55 6.78
N GLY A 174 -5.93 2.76 6.71
CA GLY A 174 -6.58 4.05 6.92
C GLY A 174 -6.14 4.65 8.25
N ASP A 175 -5.14 5.54 8.16
CA ASP A 175 -4.56 6.44 9.18
C ASP A 175 -3.08 6.24 9.53
N HIS A 176 -2.40 5.21 9.01
CA HIS A 176 -0.97 5.08 9.23
C HIS A 176 -0.19 6.11 8.39
N PRO A 177 0.62 6.99 9.01
CA PRO A 177 1.39 7.96 8.26
C PRO A 177 2.52 7.22 7.51
N LEU A 178 2.68 7.52 6.22
CA LEU A 178 3.73 6.93 5.39
C LEU A 178 5.04 7.70 5.60
N THR A 179 5.74 7.37 6.68
CA THR A 179 6.98 8.03 7.12
C THR A 179 8.14 7.04 7.22
N ARG A 180 9.36 7.56 7.42
CA ARG A 180 10.48 6.75 7.92
C ARG A 180 10.08 6.11 9.25
N GLY A 181 10.41 4.82 9.45
CA GLY A 181 10.10 4.09 10.67
C GLY A 181 8.62 3.75 10.87
N ALA A 182 7.76 4.00 9.88
CA ALA A 182 6.33 3.77 10.02
C ALA A 182 6.01 2.30 10.35
N ASN A 183 5.04 2.09 11.23
CA ASN A 183 4.49 0.76 11.49
C ASN A 183 3.33 0.52 10.54
N LEU A 184 3.57 -0.23 9.46
CA LEU A 184 2.61 -0.58 8.41
C LEU A 184 2.41 -2.11 8.37
N ARG A 185 2.44 -2.75 9.54
CA ARG A 185 2.20 -4.19 9.64
C ARG A 185 0.76 -4.53 9.23
N ARG A 186 0.59 -5.61 8.47
CA ARG A 186 -0.71 -6.16 8.02
C ARG A 186 -1.54 -5.20 7.17
N CYS A 187 -0.85 -4.19 6.66
CA CYS A 187 -1.43 -3.05 6.01
C CYS A 187 -1.57 -3.37 4.52
N ILE A 188 -2.77 -3.26 3.97
CA ILE A 188 -3.01 -3.51 2.55
C ILE A 188 -3.08 -2.16 1.85
N PHE A 189 -2.29 -2.01 0.80
CA PHE A 189 -2.26 -0.87 -0.12
C PHE A 189 -2.61 -1.41 -1.51
N ASP A 190 -3.71 -0.93 -2.09
CA ASP A 190 -4.14 -1.36 -3.41
C ASP A 190 -4.29 -0.14 -4.34
N GLY A 191 -3.54 -0.12 -5.44
CA GLY A 191 -3.66 0.89 -6.50
C GLY A 191 -3.23 2.30 -6.10
N LEU A 192 -2.31 2.43 -5.14
CA LEU A 192 -1.84 3.72 -4.65
C LEU A 192 -0.69 4.29 -5.48
N ASP A 193 -0.69 5.60 -5.71
CA ASP A 193 0.52 6.31 -6.16
C ASP A 193 1.43 6.69 -4.98
N LEU A 194 2.42 5.84 -4.74
CA LEU A 194 3.44 5.97 -3.72
C LEU A 194 4.81 6.30 -4.35
N TYR A 195 4.83 6.92 -5.53
CA TYR A 195 6.07 7.28 -6.22
C TYR A 195 6.97 8.14 -5.34
N PHE A 196 8.23 7.77 -5.13
CA PHE A 196 9.18 8.49 -4.27
C PHE A 196 8.79 8.47 -2.77
N VAL A 197 7.96 7.53 -2.32
CA VAL A 197 7.67 7.38 -0.88
C VAL A 197 8.93 6.98 -0.13
N ASN A 198 9.06 7.38 1.13
CA ASN A 198 10.20 7.11 1.99
C ASN A 198 9.72 6.31 3.19
N LEU A 199 9.87 5.00 3.07
CA LEU A 199 9.55 3.97 4.04
C LEU A 199 10.85 3.35 4.60
N THR A 200 11.93 4.12 4.62
CA THR A 200 13.20 3.73 5.24
C THR A 200 12.94 3.29 6.69
N ASP A 201 13.57 2.21 7.13
CA ASP A 201 13.43 1.62 8.47
C ASP A 201 11.98 1.28 8.91
N SER A 202 11.04 1.23 7.98
CA SER A 202 9.64 0.90 8.29
C SER A 202 9.44 -0.59 8.61
N TYR A 203 8.31 -0.87 9.25
CA TYR A 203 7.84 -2.21 9.59
C TYR A 203 6.68 -2.61 8.67
N LEU A 204 6.90 -3.61 7.84
CA LEU A 204 6.05 -4.05 6.73
C LEU A 204 5.62 -5.52 6.88
N GLU A 205 5.70 -6.10 8.07
CA GLU A 205 5.35 -7.51 8.29
C GLU A 205 3.89 -7.75 7.88
N LEU A 206 3.67 -8.72 6.99
CA LEU A 206 2.36 -9.02 6.37
C LEU A 206 1.73 -7.85 5.59
N ALA A 207 2.49 -6.78 5.28
CA ALA A 207 2.02 -5.70 4.44
C ALA A 207 1.84 -6.18 3.00
N LYS A 208 0.83 -5.65 2.30
CA LYS A 208 0.54 -5.98 0.91
C LYS A 208 0.50 -4.72 0.09
N PHE A 209 1.45 -4.56 -0.82
CA PHE A 209 1.42 -3.60 -1.90
C PHE A 209 0.92 -4.31 -3.15
N ILE A 210 -0.21 -3.84 -3.66
CA ILE A 210 -0.90 -4.45 -4.79
C ILE A 210 -1.17 -3.34 -5.80
N ASN A 211 -0.73 -3.51 -7.03
CA ASN A 211 -0.96 -2.55 -8.11
C ASN A 211 -0.56 -1.10 -7.77
N CYS A 212 0.44 -0.89 -6.92
CA CYS A 212 0.88 0.44 -6.50
C CYS A 212 1.97 0.98 -7.42
N ASN A 213 2.02 2.30 -7.61
CA ASN A 213 3.18 2.94 -8.19
C ASN A 213 4.19 3.23 -7.06
N LEU A 214 5.25 2.46 -6.99
CA LEU A 214 6.34 2.55 -6.01
C LEU A 214 7.66 3.00 -6.67
N GLY A 215 7.59 3.64 -7.84
CA GLY A 215 8.78 4.09 -8.55
C GLY A 215 9.58 5.07 -7.70
N ARG A 216 10.90 4.87 -7.59
CA ARG A 216 11.80 5.63 -6.71
C ARG A 216 11.44 5.59 -5.21
N ALA A 217 10.60 4.66 -4.78
CA ALA A 217 10.33 4.47 -3.36
C ALA A 217 11.60 4.02 -2.63
N LYS A 218 11.74 4.43 -1.36
CA LYS A 218 12.86 4.06 -0.50
C LYS A 218 12.37 3.15 0.61
N PHE A 219 12.89 1.94 0.63
CA PHE A 219 12.63 0.91 1.64
C PHE A 219 13.88 0.57 2.45
N ASN A 220 14.95 1.36 2.34
CA ASN A 220 16.25 1.04 2.95
C ASN A 220 16.12 0.69 4.44
N GLY A 221 16.70 -0.43 4.87
CA GLY A 221 16.63 -0.91 6.25
C GLY A 221 15.25 -1.38 6.73
N ALA A 222 14.21 -1.35 5.88
CA ALA A 222 12.88 -1.82 6.23
C ALA A 222 12.86 -3.32 6.56
N ARG A 223 11.94 -3.70 7.44
CA ARG A 223 11.75 -5.07 7.92
C ARG A 223 10.33 -5.50 7.62
N GLY A 224 10.15 -6.67 7.05
CA GLY A 224 8.83 -7.10 6.60
C GLY A 224 8.82 -8.56 6.24
N SER A 225 8.58 -9.42 7.23
CA SER A 225 8.34 -10.83 6.98
C SER A 225 6.99 -11.03 6.30
N ASN A 226 6.92 -11.95 5.34
CA ASN A 226 5.69 -12.24 4.59
C ASN A 226 5.04 -11.00 3.93
N ALA A 227 5.84 -9.99 3.58
CA ALA A 227 5.36 -8.85 2.81
C ALA A 227 5.09 -9.28 1.36
N THR A 228 4.07 -8.70 0.74
CA THR A 228 3.71 -8.96 -0.66
C THR A 228 3.84 -7.69 -1.47
N PHE A 229 4.56 -7.77 -2.58
CA PHE A 229 4.57 -6.76 -3.64
C PHE A 229 4.05 -7.46 -4.89
N SER A 230 2.92 -7.02 -5.46
CA SER A 230 2.34 -7.64 -6.65
C SER A 230 1.65 -6.65 -7.61
N GLY A 231 2.06 -6.63 -8.87
CA GLY A 231 1.54 -5.70 -9.88
C GLY A 231 2.02 -4.24 -9.72
N ASP A 232 3.01 -4.01 -8.86
CA ASP A 232 3.59 -2.70 -8.55
C ASP A 232 4.68 -2.27 -9.55
N ASP A 233 4.78 -0.96 -9.78
CA ASP A 233 5.94 -0.35 -10.44
C ASP A 233 7.02 -0.05 -9.40
N LEU A 234 8.12 -0.81 -9.40
CA LEU A 234 9.27 -0.65 -8.52
C LEU A 234 10.46 0.06 -9.20
N SER A 235 10.24 0.73 -10.34
CA SER A 235 11.33 1.30 -11.13
C SER A 235 12.15 2.29 -10.30
N ALA A 236 13.47 2.11 -10.25
CA ALA A 236 14.39 2.88 -9.44
C ALA A 236 14.11 2.87 -7.92
N ALA A 237 13.37 1.88 -7.41
CA ALA A 237 13.16 1.72 -5.97
C ALA A 237 14.42 1.20 -5.26
N GLU A 238 14.62 1.67 -4.03
CA GLU A 238 15.77 1.34 -3.19
C GLU A 238 15.35 0.37 -2.08
N PHE A 239 15.93 -0.83 -2.06
CA PHE A 239 15.73 -1.87 -1.04
C PHE A 239 17.05 -2.21 -0.34
N MET A 240 17.90 -1.21 -0.05
CA MET A 240 19.21 -1.47 0.53
C MET A 240 19.11 -1.98 1.97
N GLY A 241 19.78 -3.08 2.29
CA GLY A 241 19.81 -3.62 3.65
C GLY A 241 18.47 -4.14 4.19
N VAL A 242 17.47 -4.38 3.31
CA VAL A 242 16.15 -4.86 3.75
C VAL A 242 16.21 -6.28 4.28
N LYS A 243 15.27 -6.59 5.19
CA LYS A 243 15.07 -7.94 5.74
C LYS A 243 13.63 -8.37 5.50
N PHE A 244 13.40 -9.12 4.43
CA PHE A 244 12.08 -9.55 3.97
C PHE A 244 11.95 -11.08 3.90
N PRO A 245 12.16 -11.81 5.00
CA PRO A 245 12.03 -13.27 4.98
C PRO A 245 10.60 -13.67 4.57
N ASP A 246 10.50 -14.70 3.72
CA ASP A 246 9.24 -15.26 3.22
C ASP A 246 8.36 -14.26 2.45
N SER A 247 8.92 -13.13 2.04
CA SER A 247 8.21 -12.13 1.26
C SER A 247 8.19 -12.50 -0.21
N THR A 248 7.17 -12.00 -0.92
CA THR A 248 6.96 -12.30 -2.34
C THR A 248 7.02 -11.03 -3.16
N PHE A 249 7.87 -11.03 -4.18
CA PHE A 249 7.85 -10.09 -5.29
C PHE A 249 7.20 -10.81 -6.48
N GLY A 250 5.91 -10.52 -6.65
CA GLY A 250 5.03 -11.16 -7.61
C GLY A 250 5.32 -10.78 -9.07
N PRO A 251 4.50 -11.32 -10.00
CA PRO A 251 4.64 -10.97 -11.41
C PRO A 251 4.55 -9.45 -11.60
N ASN A 252 5.27 -8.94 -12.59
CA ASN A 252 5.31 -7.53 -12.98
C ASN A 252 6.04 -6.56 -12.03
N ASN A 253 6.64 -7.06 -10.93
CA ASN A 253 7.35 -6.23 -9.95
C ASN A 253 8.87 -6.35 -10.04
N THR A 254 9.34 -7.59 -10.21
CA THR A 254 10.71 -7.99 -9.92
C THR A 254 11.73 -7.47 -10.93
N TYR A 255 11.30 -6.97 -12.08
CA TYR A 255 12.19 -6.59 -13.17
C TYR A 255 11.95 -5.17 -13.67
N ASN A 256 11.53 -4.33 -12.73
CA ASN A 256 11.41 -2.91 -12.96
C ASN A 256 12.81 -2.29 -12.99
N GLN A 257 13.03 -1.42 -13.98
CA GLN A 257 14.35 -0.91 -14.31
C GLN A 257 15.00 -0.23 -13.10
N ASN A 258 16.28 -0.52 -12.87
CA ASN A 258 17.11 0.10 -11.82
C ASN A 258 16.63 -0.13 -10.37
N THR A 259 15.95 -1.25 -10.07
CA THR A 259 15.67 -1.62 -8.67
C THR A 259 16.95 -2.10 -7.98
N TRP A 260 17.24 -1.63 -6.76
CA TRP A 260 18.48 -1.93 -6.04
C TRP A 260 18.24 -2.71 -4.74
N PHE A 261 18.94 -3.84 -4.55
CA PHE A 261 18.87 -4.71 -3.38
C PHE A 261 20.21 -4.83 -2.62
N PHE A 262 21.07 -3.83 -2.68
CA PHE A 262 22.41 -3.87 -2.08
C PHE A 262 22.38 -4.18 -0.57
N GLY A 263 23.19 -5.14 -0.13
CA GLY A 263 23.23 -5.63 1.25
C GLY A 263 21.91 -6.24 1.78
N ALA A 264 20.92 -6.51 0.93
CA ALA A 264 19.64 -7.08 1.35
C ALA A 264 19.76 -8.57 1.72
N ASP A 265 18.88 -9.03 2.61
CA ASP A 265 18.68 -10.46 2.85
C ASP A 265 17.53 -10.98 1.98
N LEU A 266 17.88 -11.58 0.83
CA LEU A 266 16.94 -12.17 -0.12
C LEU A 266 16.89 -13.70 -0.03
N SER A 267 17.54 -14.30 0.98
CA SER A 267 17.73 -15.76 1.11
C SER A 267 16.44 -16.57 1.01
N SER A 268 15.36 -15.99 1.53
CA SER A 268 14.02 -16.59 1.66
C SER A 268 12.96 -15.80 0.88
N VAL A 269 13.38 -14.86 0.01
CA VAL A 269 12.46 -14.05 -0.80
C VAL A 269 12.06 -14.83 -2.04
N ASN A 270 10.75 -14.92 -2.27
CA ASN A 270 10.21 -15.51 -3.48
C ASN A 270 10.10 -14.46 -4.59
N PHE A 271 10.85 -14.65 -5.65
CA PHE A 271 10.80 -13.82 -6.85
C PHE A 271 10.05 -14.55 -7.96
N TYR A 272 8.98 -13.94 -8.46
CA TYR A 272 8.35 -14.43 -9.67
C TYR A 272 9.35 -14.36 -10.83
N PRO A 273 9.53 -15.43 -11.65
CA PRO A 273 10.58 -15.45 -12.67
C PRO A 273 10.45 -14.37 -13.74
N ALA A 274 11.60 -13.92 -14.24
CA ALA A 274 11.73 -12.92 -15.28
C ALA A 274 11.28 -13.45 -16.63
N THR A 275 10.87 -12.53 -17.49
CA THR A 275 10.77 -12.82 -18.93
C THR A 275 12.12 -12.57 -19.59
N ARG A 276 12.38 -13.18 -20.75
CA ARG A 276 13.67 -13.05 -21.48
C ARG A 276 14.16 -11.61 -21.71
N ASN A 277 13.26 -10.63 -21.77
CA ASN A 277 13.59 -9.21 -22.02
C ASN A 277 13.51 -8.34 -20.75
N SER A 278 13.45 -8.96 -19.58
CA SER A 278 13.37 -8.28 -18.30
C SER A 278 14.71 -7.64 -17.91
N VAL A 279 14.65 -6.42 -17.37
CA VAL A 279 15.82 -5.78 -16.76
C VAL A 279 15.97 -6.33 -15.33
N MET A 280 17.10 -6.97 -15.05
CA MET A 280 17.35 -7.56 -13.74
C MET A 280 17.59 -6.47 -12.68
N PRO A 281 17.13 -6.66 -11.43
CA PRO A 281 17.55 -5.83 -10.31
C PRO A 281 19.07 -5.88 -10.12
N SER A 282 19.61 -4.83 -9.52
CA SER A 282 21.02 -4.83 -9.11
C SER A 282 21.18 -5.26 -7.67
N SER A 283 22.18 -6.07 -7.42
CA SER A 283 22.64 -6.56 -6.11
C SER A 283 24.16 -6.52 -6.07
N ASP A 284 24.75 -6.39 -4.89
CA ASP A 284 26.20 -6.29 -4.66
C ASP A 284 26.75 -7.57 -4.03
N SER A 285 28.06 -7.60 -3.73
CA SER A 285 28.73 -8.74 -3.09
C SER A 285 28.15 -9.11 -1.73
N ASP A 286 27.50 -8.18 -1.05
CA ASP A 286 27.05 -8.32 0.33
C ASP A 286 25.57 -8.75 0.41
N THR A 287 24.88 -8.77 -0.73
CA THR A 287 23.48 -9.21 -0.83
C THR A 287 23.41 -10.72 -0.65
N LYS A 288 22.57 -11.22 0.27
CA LYS A 288 22.33 -12.66 0.41
C LYS A 288 21.31 -13.12 -0.61
N CYS A 289 21.72 -13.99 -1.53
CA CYS A 289 20.91 -14.33 -2.69
C CYS A 289 19.79 -15.33 -2.43
N PRO A 290 18.73 -15.31 -3.25
CA PRO A 290 17.69 -16.32 -3.22
C PRO A 290 18.24 -17.74 -3.38
N GLY A 291 17.60 -18.72 -2.75
CA GLY A 291 17.97 -20.14 -2.90
C GLY A 291 19.14 -20.59 -2.01
N GLY A 292 19.25 -20.03 -0.80
CA GLY A 292 20.21 -20.50 0.22
C GLY A 292 21.12 -19.42 0.81
N GLY A 293 20.95 -18.14 0.44
CA GLY A 293 21.52 -17.00 1.17
C GLY A 293 23.02 -16.80 1.00
N LYS A 294 23.64 -17.40 -0.03
CA LYS A 294 25.05 -17.11 -0.36
C LYS A 294 25.19 -15.63 -0.72
N PRO A 295 26.22 -14.93 -0.19
CA PRO A 295 26.49 -13.55 -0.55
C PRO A 295 26.96 -13.48 -2.01
N GLY A 296 26.54 -12.45 -2.73
CA GLY A 296 27.07 -12.16 -4.06
C GLY A 296 26.13 -11.32 -4.91
N PRO A 297 26.59 -10.86 -6.09
CA PRO A 297 25.68 -10.37 -7.10
C PRO A 297 24.73 -11.51 -7.48
N CYS A 298 23.46 -11.36 -7.14
CA CYS A 298 22.46 -12.39 -7.24
C CYS A 298 22.02 -12.63 -8.68
N MET A 299 21.91 -13.91 -9.02
CA MET A 299 21.24 -14.35 -10.22
C MET A 299 19.76 -14.54 -9.90
N PHE A 300 18.89 -13.80 -10.60
CA PHE A 300 17.45 -13.89 -10.43
C PHE A 300 16.84 -14.95 -11.37
N PRO A 301 15.76 -15.63 -10.96
CA PRO A 301 15.14 -16.66 -11.79
C PRO A 301 14.58 -16.08 -13.09
N VAL A 302 14.69 -16.81 -14.20
CA VAL A 302 14.18 -16.44 -15.54
C VAL A 302 13.35 -17.61 -16.10
N ARG A 303 12.25 -17.31 -16.80
CA ARG A 303 11.42 -18.25 -17.56
C ARG A 303 11.70 -18.17 -19.06
#